data_AF-A0A7C5XAY2-F1
#
_entry.id   AF-A0A7C5XAY2-F1
#
_cell.length_a   1.000
_cell.length_b   1.000
_cell.length_c   1.000
_cell.angle_alpha   90.00
_cell.angle_beta   90.00
_cell.angle_gamma   90.00
#
_symmetry.space_group_name_H-M   'P 1'
#
loop_
_entity.id
_entity.type
_entity.pdbx_description
1 polymer ?
#
loop_
_entity_poly.entity_id
_entity_poly.type
_entity_poly.pdbx_seq_one_letter_code
_entity_poly.pdbx_strand_id
1 'polypeptide(L)' 'MIAELDSIDLYEQPAAVAGDENVKKVLLEVAREEKTHPGEFQTLLLKVDVKQVQELKREKRKSKS' A
#
# COMPACT_ATOMS: atom_id res chain seq x y z
N MET A 1 -4.00 6.22 -3.50
CA MET A 1 -4.20 5.09 -2.55
C MET A 1 -4.72 3.85 -3.25
N ILE A 2 -5.96 3.82 -3.77
CA ILE A 2 -6.51 2.60 -4.44
C ILE A 2 -5.62 2.14 -5.59
N ALA A 3 -5.23 3.05 -6.49
CA ALA A 3 -4.33 2.73 -7.61
C ALA A 3 -2.98 2.15 -7.17
N GLU A 4 -2.42 2.63 -6.07
CA GLU A 4 -1.15 2.12 -5.51
C GLU A 4 -1.30 0.73 -4.89
N LEU A 5 -2.45 0.44 -4.29
CA LEU A 5 -2.73 -0.89 -3.76
C LEU A 5 -2.99 -1.88 -4.89
N ASP A 6 -3.67 -1.44 -5.94
CA ASP A 6 -3.92 -2.23 -7.15
C ASP A 6 -2.62 -2.50 -7.91
N SER A 7 -1.69 -1.53 -7.97
CA SER A 7 -0.37 -1.72 -8.60
C SER A 7 0.49 -2.74 -7.86
N ILE A 8 0.46 -2.77 -6.53
CA ILE A 8 1.14 -3.81 -5.74
C ILE A 8 0.64 -5.20 -6.14
N ASP A 9 -0.69 -5.40 -6.14
CA ASP A 9 -1.29 -6.68 -6.50
C ASP A 9 -1.00 -7.04 -7.97
N LEU A 10 -1.05 -6.05 -8.87
CA LEU A 10 -0.72 -6.19 -10.29
C LEU A 10 0.71 -6.66 -10.54
N TYR A 11 1.66 -6.36 -9.65
CA TYR A 11 3.04 -6.81 -9.78
C TYR A 11 3.34 -8.09 -8.99
N GLU A 12 2.74 -8.29 -7.81
CA GLU A 12 2.96 -9.50 -7.01
C GLU A 12 2.34 -10.75 -7.64
N GLN A 13 1.14 -10.65 -8.23
CA GLN A 13 0.46 -11.81 -8.81
C GLN A 13 1.23 -12.38 -10.02
N PRO A 14 1.68 -11.59 -11.00
CA PRO A 14 2.50 -12.11 -12.09
C PRO A 14 3.86 -12.61 -11.61
N ALA A 15 4.46 -11.97 -10.59
CA ALA A 15 5.72 -12.43 -10.02
C ALA A 15 5.60 -13.83 -9.39
N ALA A 16 4.44 -14.16 -8.82
CA ALA A 16 4.19 -15.46 -8.21
C ALA A 16 4.15 -16.63 -9.23
N VAL A 17 3.83 -16.33 -10.49
CA VAL A 17 3.73 -17.32 -11.58
C VAL A 17 4.82 -17.16 -12.66
N ALA A 18 5.71 -16.19 -12.51
CA ALA A 18 6.80 -15.94 -13.45
C ALA A 18 7.82 -17.09 -13.43
N GLY A 19 8.06 -17.68 -14.61
CA GLY A 19 9.07 -18.74 -14.77
C GLY A 19 10.50 -18.24 -14.94
N ASP A 20 10.69 -16.95 -15.26
CA ASP A 20 12.02 -16.32 -15.36
C ASP A 20 12.32 -15.53 -14.06
N GLU A 21 13.45 -15.87 -13.43
CA GLU A 21 13.87 -15.27 -12.15
C GLU A 21 14.21 -13.79 -12.27
N ASN A 22 14.70 -13.31 -13.42
CA ASN A 22 14.97 -11.90 -13.62
C ASN A 22 13.67 -11.11 -13.73
N VAL A 23 12.68 -11.63 -14.46
CA VAL A 23 11.34 -11.04 -14.57
C VAL A 23 10.68 -10.97 -13.20
N LYS A 24 10.71 -12.06 -12.43
CA LYS A 24 10.21 -12.10 -11.05
C LYS A 24 10.86 -11.05 -10.16
N LYS A 25 12.20 -10.92 -10.23
CA LYS A 25 12.94 -9.96 -9.44
C LYS A 25 12.52 -8.52 -9.74
N VAL A 26 12.39 -8.16 -11.02
CA VAL A 26 11.96 -6.82 -11.43
C VAL A 26 10.54 -6.53 -10.93
N LEU A 27 9.61 -7.46 -11.12
CA LEU A 27 8.22 -7.29 -10.66
C LEU A 27 8.13 -7.09 -9.13
N LEU A 28 8.87 -7.89 -8.35
CA LEU A 28 8.90 -7.74 -6.90
C LEU A 28 9.61 -6.45 -6.44
N GLU A 29 10.59 -5.98 -7.20
CA GLU A 29 11.26 -4.71 -6.93
C GLU A 29 10.30 -3.53 -7.14
N VAL A 30 9.54 -3.53 -8.25
CA VAL A 30 8.52 -2.51 -8.50
C VAL A 30 7.42 -2.58 -7.44
N ALA A 31 6.89 -3.77 -7.13
CA ALA A 31 5.89 -3.93 -6.05
C ALA A 31 6.37 -3.38 -4.70
N ARG A 32 7.68 -3.52 -4.41
CA ARG A 32 8.28 -2.97 -3.18
C ARG A 32 8.32 -1.45 -3.20
N GLU A 33 8.61 -0.82 -4.33
CA GLU A 33 8.59 0.63 -4.47
C GLU A 33 7.16 1.17 -4.29
N GLU A 34 6.18 0.57 -4.97
CA GLU A 34 4.78 0.97 -4.89
C GLU A 34 4.21 0.90 -3.46
N LYS A 35 4.72 0.00 -2.60
CA LYS A 35 4.33 -0.05 -1.17
C LYS A 35 4.61 1.24 -0.39
N THR A 36 5.47 2.12 -0.90
CA THR A 36 5.77 3.41 -0.28
C THR A 36 4.68 4.45 -0.55
N HIS A 37 4.15 4.48 -1.77
CA HIS A 37 3.24 5.52 -2.24
C HIS A 37 1.89 5.60 -1.49
N PRO A 38 1.21 4.49 -1.10
CA PRO A 38 0.00 4.56 -0.28
C PRO A 38 0.25 5.29 1.05
N GLY A 39 1.43 5.10 1.64
CA GLY A 39 1.86 5.75 2.87
C GLY A 39 2.02 7.26 2.69
N GLU A 40 2.67 7.69 1.61
CA GLU A 40 2.84 9.11 1.29
C GLU A 40 1.49 9.81 1.06
N PHE A 41 0.59 9.19 0.29
CA PHE A 41 -0.75 9.70 0.09
C PHE A 41 -1.56 9.72 1.39
N GLN A 42 -1.46 8.69 2.22
CA GLN A 42 -2.12 8.66 3.53
C GLN A 42 -1.59 9.78 4.44
N THR A 43 -0.28 10.04 4.43
CA THR A 43 0.31 11.15 5.18
C THR A 43 -0.23 12.50 4.70
N LEU A 44 -0.38 12.71 3.40
CA LEU A 44 -1.00 13.92 2.86
C LEU A 44 -2.49 14.03 3.24
N LEU A 45 -3.25 12.94 3.11
CA LEU A 45 -4.67 12.89 3.49
C LEU A 45 -4.88 13.28 4.95
N LEU A 46 -4.05 12.77 5.87
CA LEU A 46 -4.16 13.10 7.29
C LEU A 46 -3.83 14.55 7.64
N LYS A 47 -3.11 15.27 6.76
CA LYS A 47 -2.86 16.71 6.95
C LYS A 47 -4.07 17.55 6.58
N VAL A 48 -4.91 17.09 5.64
CA VAL A 48 -6.02 17.87 5.10
C VAL A 48 -7.39 17.43 5.63
N ASP A 49 -7.55 16.17 6.05
CA ASP A 49 -8.81 15.63 6.58
C ASP A 49 -8.72 15.31 8.08
N VAL A 50 -9.18 16.27 8.90
CA VAL A 50 -9.23 16.14 10.37
C VAL A 50 -10.22 15.06 10.83
N LYS A 51 -11.30 14.81 10.08
CA LYS A 51 -12.29 13.79 10.41
C LYS A 51 -11.67 12.40 10.28
N GLN A 52 -10.93 12.16 9.20
CA GLN A 52 -10.17 10.92 9.00
C GLN A 52 -9.21 10.63 10.17
N VAL A 53 -8.52 11.65 10.67
CA VAL A 53 -7.63 11.51 11.85
C VAL A 53 -8.41 11.09 13.10
N GLN A 54 -9.60 11.68 13.33
CA GLN A 54 -10.43 11.37 14.49
C GLN A 54 -10.98 9.95 14.43
N GLU A 55 -11.47 9.51 13.27
CA GLU A 55 -11.98 8.15 13.05
C GLU A 55 -10.88 7.11 13.29
N LEU A 56 -9.67 7.32 12.74
CA LEU A 56 -8.53 6.42 13.00
C LEU A 56 -8.14 6.34 14.49
N LYS A 57 -8.20 7.45 15.22
CA LYS A 57 -7.95 7.46 16.68
C LYS A 57 -9.02 6.67 17.44
N ARG A 58 -10.29 6.75 17.00
CA ARG A 58 -11.39 6.00 17.60
C ARG A 58 -11.23 4.50 17.36
N GLU A 59 -10.94 4.09 16.13
CA GLU A 59 -10.71 2.67 15.80
C GLU A 59 -9.52 2.09 16.56
N LYS A 60 -8.39 2.83 16.65
CA LYS A 60 -7.23 2.40 17.46
C LYS A 60 -7.52 2.21 18.96
N ARG A 61 -8.53 2.90 19.51
CA ARG A 61 -8.96 2.71 20.91
C ARG A 61 -9.84 1.47 21.05
N LYS A 62 -10.74 1.22 20.10
CA LYS A 62 -11.57 0.01 20.07
C LYS A 62 -10.74 -1.25 19.91
N SER A 63 -9.74 -1.25 19.02
CA SER A 63 -8.89 -2.43 18.75
C SER A 63 -7.93 -2.79 19.90
N LYS A 64 -7.85 -1.95 20.93
CA LYS A 64 -7.02 -2.14 22.13
C LYS A 64 -7.85 -2.48 23.37
N SER A 65 -9.18 -2.52 23.23
CA SER A 65 -10.13 -2.91 24.28
C SER A 65 -10.54 -4.36 24.11
#